data_AF-A0A2V9GIR9-F1
#
_entry.id   AF-A0A2V9GIR9-F1
#
_cell.length_a   1.000
_cell.length_b   1.000
_cell.length_c   1.000
_cell.angle_alpha   90.00
_cell.angle_beta   90.00
_cell.angle_gamma   90.00
#
_symmetry.space_group_name_H-M   'P 1'
#
loop_
_entity.id
_entity.type
_entity.pdbx_description
1 polymer ?
#
loop_
_entity_poly.entity_id
_entity_poly.type
_entity_poly.pdbx_seq_one_letter_code
_entity_poly.pdbx_strand_id
1 'polypeptide(L)'
;MRTLQEEFSRIEIGRSSEFRNLILFPLMRQSAPLQPLDYLLLEDGIAQGKVRVTELHAGGSVPELRLENNSELPILLVDGEELVGAQQNRVLNLTILVPAKHTTVIPVSCVEAGRWKMESTDLKVADHIMYSLGRGERVTHVTASMRSSGTHKSDQGAVWRDIAAKATRLMASSPTGAMSAIYERHASSVEEFARAFTWREGQCGVAFAIGGRILGLEIFDHPEVMRRFFQKLVRSYALDVLDGTPAANEAASVEAVSALVTQIGAARS
;
A
#
# COMPACT_ATOMS: atom_id res chain seq x y z
N MET A 1 -12.09 4.16 21.43
CA MET A 1 -11.80 4.26 19.99
C MET A 1 -12.17 5.67 19.56
N ARG A 2 -11.26 6.44 18.96
CA ARG A 2 -11.58 7.79 18.47
C ARG A 2 -12.49 7.70 17.24
N THR A 3 -13.34 8.70 17.04
CA THR A 3 -14.09 8.80 15.78
C THR A 3 -13.19 9.30 14.65
N LEU A 4 -13.58 9.07 13.39
CA LEU A 4 -12.85 9.65 12.24
C LEU A 4 -12.84 11.19 12.31
N GLN A 5 -13.93 11.81 12.77
CA GLN A 5 -14.00 13.26 12.95
C GLN A 5 -12.95 13.76 13.96
N GLU A 6 -12.84 13.10 15.12
CA GLU A 6 -11.83 13.42 16.14
C GLU A 6 -10.39 13.22 15.66
N GLU A 7 -10.15 12.21 14.81
CA GLU A 7 -8.82 11.94 14.27
C GLU A 7 -8.42 13.00 13.23
N PHE A 8 -9.28 13.26 12.24
CA PHE A 8 -8.98 14.19 11.15
C PHE A 8 -8.96 15.65 11.58
N SER A 9 -9.69 16.03 12.64
CA SER A 9 -9.63 17.39 13.23
C SER A 9 -8.29 17.74 13.88
N ARG A 10 -7.42 16.75 14.15
CA ARG A 10 -6.09 16.93 14.75
C ARG A 10 -4.96 16.86 13.73
N ILE A 11 -5.30 16.71 12.45
CA ILE A 11 -4.34 16.64 11.37
C ILE A 11 -4.00 18.05 10.91
N GLU A 12 -2.71 18.37 10.94
CA GLU A 12 -2.14 19.58 10.38
C GLU A 12 -1.35 19.23 9.12
N ILE A 13 -1.51 20.03 8.07
CA ILE A 13 -0.79 19.83 6.82
C ILE A 13 0.51 20.63 6.88
N GLY A 14 1.63 19.92 6.83
CA GLY A 14 2.95 20.50 6.79
C GLY A 14 3.29 21.11 5.43
N ARG A 15 4.37 21.89 5.40
CA ARG A 15 4.91 22.46 4.15
C ARG A 15 5.20 21.35 3.14
N SER A 16 4.67 21.51 1.93
CA SER A 16 4.85 20.56 0.83
C SER A 16 6.30 20.48 0.34
N SER A 17 6.60 19.39 -0.34
CA SER A 17 7.86 19.15 -1.06
C SER A 17 7.53 18.61 -2.45
N GLU A 18 8.33 18.96 -3.45
CA GLU A 18 8.11 18.60 -4.84
C GLU A 18 9.38 18.04 -5.46
N PHE A 19 9.21 17.01 -6.29
CA PHE A 19 10.25 16.47 -7.14
C PHE A 19 9.64 15.98 -8.45
N ARG A 20 10.05 16.58 -9.57
CA ARG A 20 9.41 16.39 -10.88
C ARG A 20 7.90 16.65 -10.73
N ASN A 21 7.04 15.77 -11.23
CA ASN A 21 5.58 15.94 -11.16
C ASN A 21 4.95 15.37 -9.88
N LEU A 22 5.73 14.99 -8.85
CA LEU A 22 5.23 14.48 -7.57
C LEU A 22 5.33 15.55 -6.49
N ILE A 23 4.20 15.85 -5.83
CA ILE A 23 4.14 16.74 -4.66
C ILE A 23 3.65 15.94 -3.46
N LEU A 24 4.37 16.06 -2.34
CA LEU A 24 3.99 15.46 -1.06
C LEU A 24 3.59 16.55 -0.07
N PHE A 25 2.51 16.31 0.65
CA PHE A 25 2.03 17.13 1.76
C PHE A 25 2.09 16.29 3.04
N PRO A 26 3.07 16.51 3.92
CA PRO A 26 3.16 15.78 5.19
C PRO A 26 1.93 16.04 6.05
N LEU A 27 1.37 15.00 6.64
CA LEU A 27 0.27 15.09 7.59
C LEU A 27 0.84 14.85 9.00
N MET A 28 0.69 15.86 9.85
CA MET A 28 1.20 15.88 11.21
C MET A 28 0.03 15.74 12.18
N ARG A 29 0.22 14.98 13.26
CA ARG A 29 -0.78 14.92 14.33
C ARG A 29 -0.37 15.87 15.45
N GLN A 30 -1.29 16.70 15.92
CA GLN A 30 -1.04 17.55 17.09
C GLN A 30 -0.54 16.72 18.28
N SER A 31 0.56 17.18 18.88
CA SER A 31 1.36 16.44 19.87
C SER A 31 0.51 15.82 20.96
N ALA A 32 0.43 14.49 20.93
CA ALA A 32 0.03 13.65 22.04
C ALA A 32 1.23 12.76 22.41
N PRO A 33 1.39 12.33 23.68
CA PRO A 33 2.43 11.39 24.06
C PRO A 33 2.35 10.14 23.18
N LEU A 34 3.44 9.82 22.47
CA LEU A 34 3.52 8.61 21.66
C LEU A 34 3.61 7.40 22.59
N GLN A 35 2.65 6.49 22.43
CA GLN A 35 2.70 5.19 23.07
C GLN A 35 3.54 4.24 22.21
N PRO A 36 4.25 3.26 22.81
CA PRO A 36 4.87 2.18 22.04
C PRO A 36 3.82 1.46 21.18
N LEU A 37 4.26 0.95 20.02
CA LEU A 37 3.42 0.08 19.20
C LEU A 37 3.03 -1.16 20.01
N ASP A 38 1.73 -1.48 20.01
CA ASP A 38 1.17 -2.68 20.62
C ASP A 38 0.94 -3.81 19.59
N TYR A 39 1.53 -3.68 18.40
CA TYR A 39 1.55 -4.66 17.32
C TYR A 39 2.91 -4.64 16.59
N LEU A 40 3.19 -5.68 15.81
CA LEU A 40 4.33 -5.74 14.90
C LEU A 40 3.89 -5.49 13.46
N LEU A 41 4.80 -5.01 12.62
CA LEU A 41 4.60 -5.01 11.18
C LEU A 41 4.88 -6.39 10.60
N LEU A 42 4.23 -6.75 9.49
CA LEU A 42 4.41 -8.05 8.83
C LEU A 42 5.88 -8.38 8.57
N GLU A 43 6.63 -7.42 8.03
CA GLU A 43 8.05 -7.56 7.75
C GLU A 43 8.88 -7.88 9.00
N ASP A 44 8.61 -7.22 10.13
CA ASP A 44 9.29 -7.45 11.39
C ASP A 44 8.93 -8.83 11.97
N GLY A 45 7.65 -9.22 11.88
CA GLY A 45 7.19 -10.54 12.30
C GLY A 45 7.83 -11.69 11.53
N ILE A 46 7.99 -11.54 10.21
CA ILE A 46 8.68 -12.50 9.34
C ILE A 46 10.18 -12.52 9.66
N ALA A 47 10.82 -11.35 9.78
CA ALA A 47 12.25 -11.25 10.10
C ALA A 47 12.60 -11.90 11.45
N GLN A 48 11.70 -11.82 12.43
CA GLN A 48 11.84 -12.49 13.74
C GLN A 48 11.54 -14.00 13.71
N GLY A 49 11.11 -14.55 12.57
CA GLY A 49 10.68 -15.95 12.44
C GLY A 49 9.40 -16.27 13.23
N LYS A 50 8.62 -15.24 13.59
CA LYS A 50 7.37 -15.39 14.35
C LYS A 50 6.14 -15.37 13.47
N VAL A 51 6.25 -14.90 12.24
CA VAL A 51 5.16 -14.85 11.27
C VAL A 51 5.55 -15.61 10.02
N ARG A 52 4.62 -16.40 9.49
CA ARG A 52 4.78 -17.08 8.21
C ARG A 52 3.57 -16.83 7.33
N VAL A 53 3.82 -16.66 6.04
CA VAL A 53 2.78 -16.55 5.02
C VAL A 53 3.03 -17.60 3.96
N THR A 54 2.02 -18.43 3.67
CA THR A 54 2.13 -19.56 2.74
C THR A 54 0.89 -19.71 1.89
N GLU A 55 0.96 -20.54 0.85
CA GLU A 55 -0.23 -21.08 0.20
C GLU A 55 -1.11 -21.85 1.20
N LEU A 56 -2.43 -21.92 0.94
CA LEU A 56 -3.36 -22.69 1.78
C LEU A 56 -3.12 -24.21 1.71
N HIS A 57 -2.70 -24.69 0.55
CA HIS A 57 -2.41 -26.10 0.28
C HIS A 57 -1.37 -26.22 -0.84
N ALA A 58 -0.80 -27.42 -1.03
CA ALA A 58 0.25 -27.67 -2.02
C ALA A 58 -0.11 -27.21 -3.45
N GLY A 59 -1.40 -27.26 -3.80
CA GLY A 59 -1.92 -26.80 -5.08
C GLY A 59 -2.09 -25.29 -5.25
N GLY A 60 -1.96 -24.49 -4.18
CA GLY A 60 -2.23 -23.04 -4.19
C GLY A 60 -3.72 -22.72 -4.28
N SER A 61 -4.16 -21.62 -3.68
CA SER A 61 -5.55 -21.16 -3.79
C SER A 61 -5.58 -19.68 -4.12
N VAL A 62 -6.29 -19.31 -5.18
CA VAL A 62 -6.64 -17.90 -5.44
C VAL A 62 -8.09 -17.74 -5.02
N PRO A 63 -8.43 -16.73 -4.19
CA PRO A 63 -7.67 -15.50 -3.89
C PRO A 63 -7.15 -15.41 -2.44
N GLU A 64 -6.54 -16.47 -1.90
CA GLU A 64 -6.33 -16.60 -0.45
C GLU A 64 -4.95 -17.16 -0.09
N LEU A 65 -4.31 -16.58 0.94
CA LEU A 65 -3.12 -17.15 1.57
C LEU A 65 -3.38 -17.51 3.03
N ARG A 66 -2.55 -18.38 3.58
CA ARG A 66 -2.49 -18.67 5.02
C ARG A 66 -1.47 -17.75 5.67
N LEU A 67 -1.86 -17.08 6.76
CA LEU A 67 -0.94 -16.38 7.64
C LEU A 67 -0.96 -17.01 9.03
N GLU A 68 0.22 -17.32 9.55
CA GLU A 68 0.43 -17.84 10.90
C GLU A 68 1.16 -16.78 11.73
N ASN A 69 0.50 -16.21 12.73
CA ASN A 69 1.12 -15.33 13.72
C ASN A 69 1.42 -16.10 15.01
N ASN A 70 2.69 -16.45 15.21
CA ASN A 70 3.19 -17.10 16.42
C ASN A 70 3.83 -16.11 17.42
N SER A 71 3.74 -14.80 17.17
CA SER A 71 4.23 -13.79 18.11
C SER A 71 3.24 -13.57 19.28
N GLU A 72 3.71 -12.88 20.32
CA GLU A 72 2.86 -12.46 21.46
C GLU A 72 2.05 -11.19 21.16
N LEU A 73 2.27 -10.56 20.00
CA LEU A 73 1.61 -9.32 19.58
C LEU A 73 0.76 -9.56 18.33
N PRO A 74 -0.27 -8.71 18.09
CA PRO A 74 -0.92 -8.65 16.79
C PRO A 74 0.06 -8.27 15.67
N ILE A 75 -0.25 -8.65 14.43
CA ILE A 75 0.51 -8.27 13.23
C ILE A 75 -0.35 -7.38 12.35
N LEU A 76 0.14 -6.19 12.04
CA LEU A 76 -0.46 -5.31 11.04
C LEU A 76 -0.01 -5.74 9.64
N LEU A 77 -0.99 -6.09 8.82
CA LEU A 77 -0.86 -6.28 7.38
C LEU A 77 -1.43 -5.04 6.70
N VAL A 78 -0.72 -4.44 5.75
CA VAL A 78 -1.18 -3.21 5.08
C VAL A 78 -1.64 -3.51 3.66
N ASP A 79 -2.79 -2.93 3.31
CA ASP A 79 -3.37 -3.01 1.97
C ASP A 79 -2.34 -2.69 0.87
N GLY A 80 -2.26 -3.57 -0.14
CA GLY A 80 -1.38 -3.40 -1.27
C GLY A 80 0.09 -3.77 -1.05
N GLU A 81 0.54 -4.17 0.15
CA GLU A 81 1.86 -4.77 0.32
C GLU A 81 1.99 -6.01 -0.59
N GLU A 82 3.12 -6.10 -1.32
CA GLU A 82 3.41 -7.26 -2.14
C GLU A 82 4.13 -8.34 -1.32
N LEU A 83 3.64 -9.55 -1.50
CA LEU A 83 4.15 -10.80 -0.97
C LEU A 83 4.75 -11.59 -2.14
N VAL A 84 6.06 -11.78 -2.10
CA VAL A 84 6.87 -12.37 -3.18
C VAL A 84 7.22 -13.82 -2.84
N GLY A 85 7.13 -14.71 -3.84
CA GLY A 85 7.46 -16.14 -3.70
C GLY A 85 6.26 -17.04 -3.98
N ALA A 86 6.17 -18.16 -3.26
CA ALA A 86 5.08 -19.15 -3.41
C ALA A 86 4.85 -19.56 -4.87
N GLN A 87 3.61 -19.77 -5.31
CA GLN A 87 3.34 -20.11 -6.71
C GLN A 87 3.33 -18.89 -7.64
N GLN A 88 3.05 -17.71 -7.08
CA GLN A 88 2.92 -16.42 -7.74
C GLN A 88 3.03 -15.32 -6.68
N ASN A 89 3.48 -14.13 -7.08
CA ASN A 89 3.39 -12.95 -6.22
C ASN A 89 1.94 -12.54 -5.96
N ARG A 90 1.70 -11.97 -4.78
CA ARG A 90 0.38 -11.59 -4.27
C ARG A 90 0.44 -10.19 -3.68
N VAL A 91 -0.64 -9.43 -3.76
CA VAL A 91 -0.81 -8.20 -2.96
C VAL A 91 -1.98 -8.37 -2.00
N LEU A 92 -1.86 -7.82 -0.79
CA LEU A 92 -2.93 -7.82 0.20
C LEU A 92 -4.13 -7.00 -0.29
N ASN A 93 -5.34 -7.54 -0.09
CA ASN A 93 -6.58 -6.86 -0.50
C ASN A 93 -7.11 -5.86 0.53
N LEU A 94 -6.62 -5.92 1.77
CA LEU A 94 -7.10 -5.16 2.91
C LEU A 94 -5.98 -4.92 3.92
N THR A 95 -6.13 -3.86 4.72
CA THR A 95 -5.39 -3.70 5.97
C THR A 95 -6.04 -4.56 7.05
N ILE A 96 -5.28 -5.45 7.67
CA ILE A 96 -5.78 -6.44 8.64
C ILE A 96 -4.85 -6.44 9.86
N LEU A 97 -5.43 -6.40 11.06
CA LEU A 97 -4.70 -6.64 12.30
C LEU A 97 -4.94 -8.08 12.75
N VAL A 98 -3.98 -8.96 12.51
CA VAL A 98 -4.10 -10.38 12.86
C VAL A 98 -3.75 -10.58 14.34
N PRO A 99 -4.62 -11.18 15.17
CA PRO A 99 -4.35 -11.35 16.60
C PRO A 99 -3.07 -12.14 16.88
N ALA A 100 -2.49 -11.93 18.07
CA ALA A 100 -1.42 -12.78 18.60
C ALA A 100 -1.84 -14.26 18.60
N LYS A 101 -0.86 -15.16 18.37
CA LYS A 101 -1.06 -16.62 18.43
C LYS A 101 -2.22 -17.14 17.57
N HIS A 102 -2.43 -16.54 16.41
CA HIS A 102 -3.56 -16.84 15.55
C HIS A 102 -3.12 -17.24 14.14
N THR A 103 -3.81 -18.22 13.56
CA THR A 103 -3.68 -18.57 12.14
C THR A 103 -4.95 -18.14 11.43
N THR A 104 -4.82 -17.39 10.35
CA THR A 104 -5.96 -16.90 9.57
C THR A 104 -5.72 -17.04 8.07
N VAL A 105 -6.81 -17.00 7.32
CA VAL A 105 -6.79 -16.83 5.87
C VAL A 105 -6.83 -15.34 5.56
N ILE A 106 -5.96 -14.89 4.67
CA ILE A 106 -5.87 -13.48 4.24
C ILE A 106 -6.26 -13.35 2.76
N PRO A 107 -7.11 -12.37 2.40
CA PRO A 107 -7.51 -12.14 1.03
C PRO A 107 -6.41 -11.40 0.26
N VAL A 108 -6.11 -11.89 -0.94
CA VAL A 108 -5.04 -11.36 -1.79
C VAL A 108 -5.47 -11.30 -3.26
N SER A 109 -4.69 -10.58 -4.07
CA SER A 109 -4.78 -10.57 -5.54
C SER A 109 -3.46 -11.04 -6.14
N CYS A 110 -3.51 -11.87 -7.18
CA CYS A 110 -2.32 -12.27 -7.93
C CYS A 110 -1.76 -11.08 -8.73
N VAL A 111 -0.45 -10.84 -8.65
CA VAL A 111 0.25 -9.78 -9.41
C VAL A 111 1.33 -10.32 -10.34
N GLU A 112 1.27 -11.61 -10.66
CA GLU A 112 2.17 -12.31 -11.57
C GLU A 112 1.41 -13.40 -12.34
N ALA A 113 0.85 -13.06 -13.50
CA ALA A 113 -0.11 -13.92 -14.20
C ALA A 113 0.49 -15.20 -14.82
N GLY A 114 1.73 -15.12 -15.28
CA GLY A 114 2.39 -16.14 -16.11
C GLY A 114 3.17 -17.20 -15.34
N ARG A 115 3.23 -17.13 -14.00
CA ARG A 115 3.83 -18.17 -13.16
C ARG A 115 2.72 -18.97 -12.48
N TRP A 116 2.83 -20.29 -12.43
CA TRP A 116 2.04 -21.14 -11.53
C TRP A 116 2.91 -22.31 -11.10
N LYS A 117 4.00 -21.96 -10.41
CA LYS A 117 5.04 -22.89 -10.01
C LYS A 117 5.63 -22.42 -8.68
N MET A 118 5.72 -23.35 -7.74
CA MET A 118 6.32 -23.11 -6.44
C MET A 118 7.78 -22.63 -6.59
N GLU A 119 8.07 -21.43 -6.12
CA GLU A 119 9.41 -20.84 -6.04
C GLU A 119 9.96 -20.94 -4.61
N SER A 120 9.11 -20.73 -3.61
CA SER A 120 9.43 -20.84 -2.19
C SER A 120 8.21 -21.30 -1.40
N THR A 121 8.42 -21.98 -0.26
CA THR A 121 7.30 -22.35 0.64
C THR A 121 6.70 -21.12 1.31
N ASP A 122 7.55 -20.18 1.73
CA ASP A 122 7.17 -18.97 2.45
C ASP A 122 7.25 -17.76 1.53
N LEU A 123 6.26 -16.87 1.65
CA LEU A 123 6.27 -15.57 1.00
C LEU A 123 7.05 -14.55 1.86
N LYS A 124 7.69 -13.59 1.19
CA LYS A 124 8.40 -12.46 1.79
C LYS A 124 7.74 -11.15 1.42
N VAL A 125 7.92 -10.11 2.22
CA VAL A 125 7.43 -8.75 1.90
C VAL A 125 8.41 -8.07 0.95
N ALA A 126 7.90 -7.38 -0.07
CA ALA A 126 8.70 -6.54 -0.96
C ALA A 126 9.02 -5.16 -0.36
N ASP A 127 10.06 -4.51 -0.89
CA ASP A 127 10.45 -3.13 -0.53
C ASP A 127 9.57 -2.03 -1.16
N HIS A 128 8.49 -2.45 -1.82
CA HIS A 128 7.46 -1.61 -2.41
C HIS A 128 6.08 -2.23 -2.14
N ILE A 129 5.06 -1.41 -2.38
CA ILE A 129 3.67 -1.86 -2.43
C ILE A 129 3.16 -1.72 -3.87
N MET A 130 1.96 -2.20 -4.16
CA MET A 130 1.30 -1.96 -5.45
C MET A 130 1.23 -0.45 -5.76
N TYR A 131 1.45 -0.07 -7.03
CA TYR A 131 1.38 1.33 -7.47
C TYR A 131 0.00 1.94 -7.19
N SER A 132 -0.05 3.25 -6.95
CA SER A 132 -1.19 3.92 -6.32
C SER A 132 -2.49 3.80 -7.12
N LEU A 133 -2.46 3.95 -8.44
CA LEU A 133 -3.64 3.81 -9.30
C LEU A 133 -4.19 2.38 -9.28
N GLY A 134 -3.31 1.38 -9.30
CA GLY A 134 -3.69 -0.03 -9.22
C GLY A 134 -4.29 -0.40 -7.87
N ARG A 135 -3.80 0.19 -6.78
CA ARG A 135 -4.44 0.07 -5.46
C ARG A 135 -5.84 0.66 -5.46
N GLY A 136 -6.04 1.85 -6.02
CA GLY A 136 -7.35 2.49 -6.12
C GLY A 136 -8.39 1.65 -6.87
N GLU A 137 -8.03 1.12 -8.04
CA GLU A 137 -8.89 0.21 -8.81
C GLU A 137 -9.19 -1.08 -8.04
N ARG A 138 -8.16 -1.70 -7.44
CA ARG A 138 -8.35 -2.92 -6.64
C ARG A 138 -9.27 -2.69 -5.45
N VAL A 139 -9.09 -1.60 -4.69
CA VAL A 139 -9.94 -1.25 -3.55
C VAL A 139 -11.39 -1.00 -3.98
N THR A 140 -11.60 -0.45 -5.18
CA THR A 140 -12.94 -0.30 -5.76
C THR A 140 -13.61 -1.65 -5.98
N HIS A 141 -12.89 -2.64 -6.54
CA HIS A 141 -13.39 -4.01 -6.68
C HIS A 141 -13.68 -4.67 -5.32
N VAL A 142 -12.75 -4.57 -4.37
CA VAL A 142 -12.91 -5.15 -3.02
C VAL A 142 -14.12 -4.53 -2.31
N THR A 143 -14.30 -3.21 -2.39
CA THR A 143 -15.46 -2.52 -1.81
C THR A 143 -16.77 -2.98 -2.44
N ALA A 144 -16.83 -3.12 -3.76
CA ALA A 144 -18.00 -3.65 -4.45
C ALA A 144 -18.30 -5.10 -4.04
N SER A 145 -17.26 -5.92 -3.88
CA SER A 145 -17.36 -7.30 -3.41
C SER A 145 -17.90 -7.38 -1.98
N MET A 146 -17.40 -6.54 -1.07
CA MET A 146 -17.87 -6.48 0.32
C MET A 146 -19.35 -6.08 0.39
N ARG A 147 -19.77 -5.09 -0.41
CA ARG A 147 -21.17 -4.61 -0.44
C ARG A 147 -22.13 -5.64 -1.03
N SER A 148 -21.72 -6.37 -2.07
CA SER A 148 -22.60 -7.28 -2.81
C SER A 148 -22.63 -8.72 -2.26
N SER A 149 -21.51 -9.19 -1.70
CA SER A 149 -21.33 -10.60 -1.33
C SER A 149 -20.72 -10.83 0.05
N GLY A 150 -20.28 -9.77 0.75
CA GLY A 150 -19.55 -9.89 2.00
C GLY A 150 -18.14 -10.50 1.87
N THR A 151 -17.62 -10.65 0.64
CA THR A 151 -16.28 -11.20 0.40
C THR A 151 -15.27 -10.11 0.07
N HIS A 152 -13.98 -10.37 0.32
CA HIS A 152 -12.90 -9.40 0.18
C HIS A 152 -12.09 -9.58 -1.13
N LYS A 153 -12.78 -9.98 -2.20
CA LYS A 153 -12.17 -10.33 -3.48
C LYS A 153 -12.07 -9.11 -4.39
N SER A 154 -11.00 -9.04 -5.16
CA SER A 154 -10.90 -8.15 -6.32
C SER A 154 -11.24 -8.91 -7.61
N ASP A 155 -11.44 -8.20 -8.72
CA ASP A 155 -11.44 -8.83 -10.04
C ASP A 155 -10.00 -9.18 -10.44
N GLN A 156 -9.66 -10.47 -10.33
CA GLN A 156 -8.33 -10.98 -10.65
C GLN A 156 -7.92 -10.72 -12.11
N GLY A 157 -8.87 -10.82 -13.04
CA GLY A 157 -8.61 -10.55 -14.45
C GLY A 157 -8.35 -9.06 -14.69
N ALA A 158 -9.06 -8.18 -14.00
CA ALA A 158 -8.85 -6.74 -14.08
C ALA A 158 -7.46 -6.34 -13.53
N VAL A 159 -7.04 -6.92 -12.40
CA VAL A 159 -5.70 -6.70 -11.84
C VAL A 159 -4.61 -7.08 -12.86
N TRP A 160 -4.72 -8.24 -13.50
CA TRP A 160 -3.74 -8.65 -14.52
C TRP A 160 -3.77 -7.77 -15.77
N ARG A 161 -4.94 -7.37 -16.24
CA ARG A 161 -5.05 -6.45 -17.39
C ARG A 161 -4.41 -5.10 -17.07
N ASP A 162 -4.62 -4.57 -15.87
CA ASP A 162 -4.03 -3.30 -15.44
C ASP A 162 -2.50 -3.37 -15.37
N ILE A 163 -1.95 -4.41 -14.72
CA ILE A 163 -0.51 -4.64 -14.65
C ILE A 163 0.10 -4.81 -16.06
N ALA A 164 -0.53 -5.61 -16.93
CA ALA A 164 -0.04 -5.81 -18.30
C ALA A 164 -0.06 -4.52 -19.13
N ALA A 165 -1.12 -3.71 -18.99
CA ALA A 165 -1.22 -2.42 -19.66
C ALA A 165 -0.15 -1.44 -19.15
N LYS A 166 0.08 -1.35 -17.83
CA LYS A 166 1.13 -0.52 -17.26
C LYS A 166 2.53 -1.00 -17.66
N ALA A 167 2.79 -2.31 -17.62
CA ALA A 167 4.05 -2.88 -18.08
C ALA A 167 4.33 -2.55 -19.55
N THR A 168 3.29 -2.53 -20.39
CA THR A 168 3.42 -2.14 -21.81
C THR A 168 3.79 -0.66 -21.95
N ARG A 169 3.05 0.25 -21.28
CA ARG A 169 3.32 1.70 -21.33
C ARG A 169 4.71 2.04 -20.80
N LEU A 170 5.16 1.32 -19.77
CA LEU A 170 6.47 1.49 -19.13
C LEU A 170 7.58 0.64 -19.76
N MET A 171 7.33 -0.07 -20.87
CA MET A 171 8.31 -0.93 -21.55
C MET A 171 9.01 -1.93 -20.58
N ALA A 172 8.23 -2.51 -19.68
CA ALA A 172 8.67 -3.39 -18.59
C ALA A 172 8.02 -4.77 -18.64
N SER A 173 7.70 -5.27 -19.84
CA SER A 173 7.18 -6.63 -20.01
C SER A 173 8.17 -7.68 -19.49
N SER A 174 7.65 -8.68 -18.77
CA SER A 174 8.42 -9.81 -18.24
C SER A 174 7.79 -11.15 -18.63
N PRO A 175 8.55 -12.27 -18.65
CA PRO A 175 8.02 -13.58 -19.02
C PRO A 175 6.82 -14.03 -18.18
N THR A 176 6.78 -13.64 -16.90
CA THR A 176 5.70 -14.02 -15.97
C THR A 176 4.66 -12.92 -15.79
N GLY A 177 4.84 -11.74 -16.39
CA GLY A 177 3.96 -10.60 -16.18
C GLY A 177 3.91 -10.14 -14.71
N ALA A 178 5.00 -10.32 -13.96
CA ALA A 178 5.12 -9.86 -12.58
C ALA A 178 5.10 -8.34 -12.49
N MET A 179 4.34 -7.80 -11.52
CA MET A 179 4.37 -6.37 -11.18
C MET A 179 5.76 -5.90 -10.75
N SER A 180 6.51 -6.72 -10.02
CA SER A 180 7.88 -6.40 -9.56
C SER A 180 8.81 -6.04 -10.72
N ALA A 181 8.62 -6.65 -11.90
CA ALA A 181 9.42 -6.35 -13.09
C ALA A 181 9.29 -4.88 -13.56
N ILE A 182 8.15 -4.23 -13.29
CA ILE A 182 7.95 -2.81 -13.55
C ILE A 182 8.84 -1.97 -12.64
N TYR A 183 8.86 -2.30 -11.34
CA TYR A 183 9.72 -1.65 -10.37
C TYR A 183 11.21 -1.90 -10.68
N GLU A 184 11.59 -3.12 -11.00
CA GLU A 184 12.96 -3.50 -11.35
C GLU A 184 13.45 -2.76 -12.60
N ARG A 185 12.62 -2.67 -13.64
CA ARG A 185 12.95 -1.94 -14.88
C ARG A 185 13.21 -0.46 -14.64
N HIS A 186 12.49 0.15 -13.70
CA HIS A 186 12.55 1.58 -13.40
C HIS A 186 13.22 1.90 -12.06
N ALA A 187 13.98 0.95 -11.49
CA ALA A 187 14.51 1.05 -10.13
C ALA A 187 15.32 2.34 -9.90
N SER A 188 16.19 2.72 -10.84
CA SER A 188 16.98 3.95 -10.73
C SER A 188 16.11 5.21 -10.63
N SER A 189 15.10 5.32 -11.51
CA SER A 189 14.18 6.45 -11.54
C SER A 189 13.28 6.48 -10.31
N VAL A 190 12.76 5.33 -9.88
CA VAL A 190 11.97 5.19 -8.65
C VAL A 190 12.78 5.60 -7.41
N GLU A 191 14.05 5.18 -7.32
CA GLU A 191 14.92 5.55 -6.20
C GLU A 191 15.36 7.03 -6.22
N GLU A 192 15.27 7.74 -7.35
CA GLU A 192 15.42 9.20 -7.35
C GLU A 192 14.26 9.88 -6.62
N PHE A 193 13.01 9.43 -6.84
CA PHE A 193 11.87 9.93 -6.06
C PHE A 193 12.02 9.59 -4.57
N ALA A 194 12.36 8.34 -4.24
CA ALA A 194 12.56 7.89 -2.86
C ALA A 194 13.57 8.78 -2.09
N ARG A 195 14.68 9.16 -2.74
CA ARG A 195 15.71 10.03 -2.16
C ARG A 195 15.33 11.51 -2.10
N ALA A 196 14.42 11.96 -2.96
CA ALA A 196 13.99 13.35 -2.98
C ALA A 196 13.04 13.72 -1.83
N PHE A 197 12.43 12.71 -1.19
CA PHE A 197 11.49 12.91 -0.10
C PHE A 197 11.97 12.26 1.20
N THR A 198 11.76 12.96 2.31
CA THR A 198 12.15 12.50 3.64
C THR A 198 10.97 12.62 4.59
N TRP A 199 10.71 11.55 5.34
CA TRP A 199 9.75 11.57 6.45
C TRP A 199 10.18 12.57 7.53
N ARG A 200 9.22 13.28 8.13
CA ARG A 200 9.49 14.27 9.19
C ARG A 200 9.10 13.72 10.56
N GLU A 201 9.83 14.13 11.60
CA GLU A 201 9.52 13.73 12.97
C GLU A 201 8.06 14.09 13.34
N GLY A 202 7.31 13.09 13.82
CA GLY A 202 5.89 13.24 14.15
C GLY A 202 4.92 13.15 12.97
N GLN A 203 5.41 12.95 11.74
CA GLN A 203 4.55 12.75 10.57
C GLN A 203 3.82 11.40 10.66
N CYS A 204 2.49 11.44 10.69
CA CYS A 204 1.63 10.26 10.74
C CYS A 204 0.99 9.92 9.40
N GLY A 205 1.08 10.82 8.42
CA GLY A 205 0.52 10.60 7.10
C GLY A 205 1.18 11.44 6.01
N VAL A 206 0.68 11.30 4.80
CA VAL A 206 1.11 12.06 3.63
C VAL A 206 -0.02 12.08 2.60
N ALA A 207 -0.32 13.25 2.04
CA ALA A 207 -1.09 13.34 0.81
C ALA A 207 -0.13 13.47 -0.39
N PHE A 208 -0.45 12.78 -1.47
CA PHE A 208 0.31 12.76 -2.70
C PHE A 208 -0.49 13.44 -3.80
N ALA A 209 0.17 14.31 -4.55
CA ALA A 209 -0.38 14.89 -5.77
C ALA A 209 0.54 14.63 -6.95
N ILE A 210 -0.04 14.26 -8.09
CA ILE A 210 0.66 14.08 -9.35
C ILE A 210 0.11 15.08 -10.37
N GLY A 211 1.00 15.87 -10.97
CA GLY A 211 0.61 16.87 -11.97
C GLY A 211 -0.44 17.85 -11.44
N GLY A 212 -0.34 18.26 -10.18
CA GLY A 212 -1.30 19.18 -9.55
C GLY A 212 -2.62 18.56 -9.06
N ARG A 213 -2.85 17.26 -9.27
CA ARG A 213 -4.05 16.57 -8.76
C ARG A 213 -3.72 15.75 -7.53
N ILE A 214 -4.44 15.96 -6.43
CA ILE A 214 -4.36 15.07 -5.25
C ILE A 214 -4.83 13.68 -5.69
N LEU A 215 -3.94 12.70 -5.61
CA LEU A 215 -4.20 11.33 -6.06
C LEU A 215 -4.56 10.41 -4.89
N GLY A 216 -3.96 10.64 -3.73
CA GLY A 216 -4.28 9.85 -2.54
C GLY A 216 -3.74 10.46 -1.26
N LEU A 217 -4.27 9.96 -0.15
CA LEU A 217 -3.95 10.36 1.19
C LEU A 217 -3.76 9.10 2.03
N GLU A 218 -2.63 9.02 2.70
CA GLU A 218 -2.23 7.87 3.53
C GLU A 218 -2.06 8.37 4.96
N ILE A 219 -2.71 7.74 5.93
CA ILE A 219 -2.58 8.06 7.35
C ILE A 219 -2.46 6.76 8.13
N PHE A 220 -1.47 6.69 9.01
CA PHE A 220 -1.31 5.63 9.99
C PHE A 220 -1.68 6.12 11.40
N ASP A 221 -2.09 5.18 12.23
CA ASP A 221 -2.35 5.38 13.66
C ASP A 221 -1.09 5.82 14.41
N HIS A 222 0.10 5.45 13.95
CA HIS A 222 1.36 5.77 14.63
C HIS A 222 2.44 6.32 13.65
N PRO A 223 3.18 7.39 14.02
CA PRO A 223 4.21 7.98 13.15
C PRO A 223 5.36 7.03 12.81
N GLU A 224 5.70 6.09 13.70
CA GLU A 224 6.68 5.04 13.41
C GLU A 224 6.23 4.15 12.24
N VAL A 225 4.93 3.80 12.15
CA VAL A 225 4.44 3.01 11.02
C VAL A 225 4.51 3.82 9.73
N MET A 226 4.08 5.09 9.77
CA MET A 226 4.27 5.99 8.63
C MET A 226 5.74 6.05 8.20
N ARG A 227 6.68 6.17 9.14
CA ARG A 227 8.12 6.17 8.85
C ARG A 227 8.57 4.89 8.13
N ARG A 228 8.11 3.72 8.59
CA ARG A 228 8.44 2.41 7.99
C ARG A 228 7.83 2.24 6.58
N PHE A 229 6.64 2.77 6.34
CA PHE A 229 5.96 2.68 5.03
C PHE A 229 6.27 3.84 4.08
N PHE A 230 6.85 4.94 4.56
CA PHE A 230 7.03 6.17 3.80
C PHE A 230 7.71 5.93 2.45
N GLN A 231 8.85 5.22 2.44
CA GLN A 231 9.57 4.96 1.21
C GLN A 231 8.83 3.98 0.29
N LYS A 232 8.15 2.95 0.84
CA LYS A 232 7.31 2.04 0.04
C LYS A 232 6.19 2.80 -0.67
N LEU A 233 5.58 3.77 0.01
CA LEU A 233 4.55 4.64 -0.54
C LEU A 233 5.12 5.60 -1.60
N VAL A 234 6.24 6.26 -1.34
CA VAL A 234 6.87 7.12 -2.35
C VAL A 234 7.15 6.34 -3.64
N ARG A 235 7.65 5.11 -3.55
CA ARG A 235 7.86 4.23 -4.71
C ARG A 235 6.56 3.90 -5.44
N SER A 236 5.49 3.63 -4.69
CA SER A 236 4.14 3.36 -5.24
C SER A 236 3.63 4.51 -6.11
N TYR A 237 3.74 5.75 -5.63
CA TYR A 237 3.33 6.92 -6.40
C TYR A 237 4.32 7.28 -7.51
N ALA A 238 5.62 7.04 -7.32
CA ALA A 238 6.65 7.30 -8.33
C ALA A 238 6.38 6.54 -9.64
N LEU A 239 5.94 5.28 -9.58
CA LEU A 239 5.57 4.55 -10.80
C LEU A 239 4.43 5.22 -11.58
N ASP A 240 3.44 5.79 -10.90
CA ASP A 240 2.33 6.49 -11.58
C ASP A 240 2.76 7.85 -12.14
N VAL A 241 3.81 8.45 -11.59
CA VAL A 241 4.48 9.61 -12.22
C VAL A 241 5.18 9.19 -13.50
N LEU A 242 5.94 8.09 -13.47
CA LEU A 242 6.66 7.57 -14.64
C LEU A 242 5.74 7.12 -15.77
N ASP A 243 4.51 6.71 -15.46
CA ASP A 243 3.48 6.30 -16.43
C ASP A 243 2.76 7.51 -17.10
N GLY A 244 3.18 8.74 -16.81
CA GLY A 244 2.80 9.91 -17.61
C GLY A 244 1.43 10.51 -17.28
N THR A 245 1.11 10.70 -15.99
CA THR A 245 -0.11 11.40 -15.58
C THR A 245 -0.12 12.86 -16.09
N PRO A 246 -1.16 13.30 -16.84
CA PRO A 246 -1.24 14.67 -17.35
C PRO A 246 -1.28 15.71 -16.23
N ALA A 247 -0.67 16.88 -16.47
CA ALA A 247 -0.80 18.02 -15.58
C ALA A 247 -2.23 18.57 -15.57
N ALA A 248 -2.73 18.91 -14.39
CA ALA A 248 -3.94 19.69 -14.21
C ALA A 248 -3.69 21.18 -14.44
N ASN A 249 -4.78 21.90 -14.72
CA ASN A 249 -4.76 23.34 -14.91
C ASN A 249 -4.45 24.12 -13.62
N GLU A 250 -4.65 23.51 -12.45
CA GLU A 250 -4.44 24.12 -11.14
C GLU A 250 -3.55 23.20 -10.30
N ALA A 251 -2.57 23.79 -9.60
CA ALA A 251 -1.62 23.04 -8.79
C ALA A 251 -2.27 22.62 -7.46
N ALA A 252 -1.93 21.42 -6.98
CA ALA A 252 -2.35 20.98 -5.66
C ALA A 252 -1.80 21.94 -4.60
N SER A 253 -2.66 22.38 -3.69
CA SER A 253 -2.32 23.33 -2.65
C SER A 253 -2.60 22.76 -1.26
N VAL A 254 -2.03 23.40 -0.23
CA VAL A 254 -2.29 23.04 1.18
C VAL A 254 -3.78 23.22 1.50
N GLU A 255 -4.43 24.21 0.92
CA GLU A 255 -5.86 24.49 1.08
C GLU A 255 -6.71 23.36 0.48
N ALA A 256 -6.34 22.86 -0.70
CA ALA A 256 -7.02 21.73 -1.33
C ALA A 256 -6.90 20.45 -0.49
N VAL A 257 -5.71 20.16 0.06
CA VAL A 257 -5.52 19.01 0.96
C VAL A 257 -6.28 19.22 2.27
N SER A 258 -6.32 20.44 2.80
CA SER A 258 -7.07 20.79 4.03
C SER A 258 -8.57 20.56 3.84
N ALA A 259 -9.11 20.97 2.70
CA ALA A 259 -10.49 20.75 2.33
C ALA A 259 -10.81 19.25 2.24
N LEU A 260 -9.92 18.45 1.63
CA LEU A 260 -10.07 17.00 1.55
C LEU A 260 -10.07 16.32 2.94
N VAL A 261 -9.10 16.67 3.79
CA VAL A 261 -9.00 16.17 5.19
C VAL A 261 -10.28 16.49 5.97
N THR A 262 -10.81 17.72 5.82
CA THR A 262 -12.05 18.15 6.47
C THR A 262 -13.25 17.37 5.96
N GLN A 263 -13.35 17.14 4.64
CA GLN A 263 -14.42 16.37 4.02
C GLN A 263 -14.42 14.91 4.51
N ILE A 264 -13.25 14.28 4.61
CA ILE A 264 -13.12 12.91 5.13
C ILE A 264 -13.57 12.85 6.59
N GLY A 265 -13.14 13.80 7.43
CA GLY A 265 -13.55 13.87 8.84
C GLY A 265 -15.06 14.11 9.04
N ALA A 266 -15.75 14.71 8.06
CA ALA A 266 -17.19 14.94 8.08
C ALA A 266 -18.02 13.80 7.47
N ALA A 267 -17.38 12.81 6.86
CA ALA A 267 -18.09 11.67 6.27
C ALA A 267 -18.79 10.86 7.37
N ARG A 268 -20.08 10.57 7.18
CA ARG A 268 -20.84 9.73 8.12
C ARG A 268 -20.36 8.29 8.00
N SER A 269 -20.00 7.68 9.13
CA SER A 269 -19.73 6.24 9.28
C SER A 269 -20.97 5.42 9.01
#